data_AF-A0A4Q7DYK2-F1
#
_entry.id   AF-A0A4Q7DYK2-F1
#
_cell.length_a   1.000
_cell.length_b   1.000
_cell.length_c   1.000
_cell.angle_alpha   90.00
_cell.angle_beta   90.00
_cell.angle_gamma   90.00
#
_symmetry.space_group_name_H-M   'P 1'
#
loop_
_entity.id
_entity.type
_entity.pdbx_description
1 polymer ?
#
loop_
_entity_poly.entity_id
_entity_poly.type
_entity_poly.pdbx_seq_one_letter_code
_entity_poly.pdbx_strand_id
1 'polypeptide(L)'
;MVTYVRLFILIYSLGAGHSFANTDSEKQAIEYAAKSYLIAQIEVRPELMAQVTDDGLIKRTYWQDKAGKEFIMSIDKSGLVKLAAQYNLSGDRFVKQPKVEVKILDIEGRIATVKLVADEWVDYMHLYKNKSGNWQILNVLWQFNQLRRHASN
;
A
#
# COMPACT_ATOMS: atom_id res chain seq x y z
N MET A 1 55.35 -48.74 11.09
CA MET A 1 54.99 -47.74 10.07
C MET A 1 53.55 -47.35 10.34
N VAL A 2 53.30 -46.22 11.03
CA VAL A 2 51.95 -45.75 11.36
C VAL A 2 51.73 -44.45 10.61
N THR A 3 50.82 -44.46 9.66
CA THR A 3 50.53 -43.33 8.77
C THR A 3 49.46 -42.45 9.42
N TYR A 4 49.80 -41.21 9.76
CA TYR A 4 48.86 -40.22 10.28
C TYR A 4 48.04 -39.62 9.13
N VAL A 5 46.72 -39.81 9.15
CA VAL A 5 45.79 -39.12 8.24
C VAL A 5 45.42 -37.78 8.88
N ARG A 6 45.86 -36.67 8.27
CA ARG A 6 45.46 -35.32 8.65
C ARG A 6 44.08 -35.01 8.07
N LEU A 7 43.10 -34.85 8.94
CA LEU A 7 41.75 -34.38 8.59
C LEU A 7 41.78 -32.85 8.44
N PHE A 8 41.61 -32.34 7.22
CA PHE A 8 41.38 -30.91 6.97
C PHE A 8 39.88 -30.64 7.06
N ILE A 9 39.45 -29.91 8.09
CA ILE A 9 38.08 -29.39 8.20
C ILE A 9 38.04 -28.07 7.42
N LEU A 10 37.39 -28.08 6.25
CA LEU A 10 37.02 -26.86 5.53
C LEU A 10 35.79 -26.25 6.21
N ILE A 11 35.99 -25.14 6.93
CA ILE A 11 34.91 -24.30 7.41
C ILE A 11 34.42 -23.47 6.22
N TYR A 12 33.30 -23.87 5.62
CA TYR A 12 32.54 -22.99 4.73
C TYR A 12 31.87 -21.91 5.59
N SER A 13 32.49 -20.74 5.66
CA SER A 13 31.81 -19.53 6.11
C SER A 13 30.74 -19.16 5.08
N LEU A 14 29.49 -19.56 5.32
CA LEU A 14 28.34 -18.96 4.65
C LEU A 14 28.29 -17.48 5.05
N GLY A 15 28.89 -16.63 4.24
CA GLY A 15 28.73 -15.18 4.34
C GLY A 15 27.25 -14.84 4.21
N ALA A 16 26.72 -14.14 5.20
CA ALA A 16 25.35 -13.67 5.24
C ALA A 16 25.09 -12.62 4.15
N GLY A 17 24.88 -13.06 2.91
CA GLY A 17 24.48 -12.19 1.78
C GLY A 17 22.98 -11.84 1.76
N HIS A 18 22.24 -12.06 2.85
CA HIS A 18 20.77 -12.20 2.83
C HIS A 18 19.95 -10.93 3.09
N SER A 19 20.55 -9.75 3.30
CA SER A 19 19.77 -8.61 3.86
C SER A 19 19.45 -7.48 2.86
N PHE A 20 20.29 -7.19 1.87
CA PHE A 20 20.06 -6.05 0.99
C PHE A 20 19.08 -6.34 -0.15
N ALA A 21 19.26 -7.45 -0.87
CA ALA A 21 18.37 -7.84 -1.96
C ALA A 21 16.92 -8.07 -1.49
N ASN A 22 16.76 -8.62 -0.28
CA ASN A 22 15.45 -8.80 0.35
C ASN A 22 14.78 -7.44 0.60
N THR A 23 15.50 -6.48 1.19
CA THR A 23 14.95 -5.15 1.52
C THR A 23 14.49 -4.37 0.29
N ASP A 24 15.25 -4.39 -0.81
CA ASP A 24 14.85 -3.67 -2.03
C ASP A 24 13.67 -4.35 -2.73
N SER A 25 13.62 -5.69 -2.73
CA SER A 25 12.45 -6.42 -3.23
C SER A 25 11.19 -6.16 -2.39
N GLU A 26 11.31 -6.07 -1.06
CA GLU A 26 10.19 -5.71 -0.19
C GLU A 26 9.69 -4.29 -0.50
N LYS A 27 10.60 -3.31 -0.63
CA LYS A 27 10.23 -1.94 -0.99
C LYS A 27 9.48 -1.89 -2.32
N GLN A 28 9.97 -2.58 -3.33
CA GLN A 28 9.30 -2.66 -4.64
C GLN A 28 7.91 -3.27 -4.54
N ALA A 29 7.74 -4.34 -3.75
CA ALA A 29 6.45 -4.98 -3.55
C ALA A 29 5.46 -4.10 -2.76
N ILE A 30 5.93 -3.38 -1.74
CA ILE A 30 5.15 -2.40 -0.98
C ILE A 30 4.73 -1.24 -1.89
N GLU A 31 5.67 -0.68 -2.65
CA GLU A 31 5.38 0.39 -3.62
C GLU A 31 4.37 -0.08 -4.67
N TYR A 32 4.52 -1.30 -5.19
CA TYR A 32 3.59 -1.87 -6.14
C TYR A 32 2.18 -1.95 -5.56
N ALA A 33 2.02 -2.48 -4.34
CA ALA A 33 0.71 -2.58 -3.69
C ALA A 33 0.07 -1.19 -3.48
N ALA A 34 0.84 -0.22 -2.98
CA ALA A 34 0.35 1.14 -2.76
C ALA A 34 0.03 1.88 -4.07
N LYS A 35 0.87 1.80 -5.11
CA LYS A 35 0.60 2.44 -6.41
C LYS A 35 -0.62 1.80 -7.08
N SER A 36 -0.69 0.47 -7.05
CA SER A 36 -1.79 -0.30 -7.67
C SER A 36 -3.15 0.06 -7.09
N TYR A 37 -3.23 0.45 -5.81
CA TYR A 37 -4.45 0.95 -5.19
C TYR A 37 -5.03 2.18 -5.92
N LEU A 38 -4.19 3.19 -6.21
CA LEU A 38 -4.64 4.38 -6.94
C LEU A 38 -4.82 4.09 -8.45
N ILE A 39 -3.89 3.32 -9.05
CA ILE A 39 -3.98 2.92 -10.46
C ILE A 39 -5.28 2.16 -10.72
N ALA A 40 -5.70 1.28 -9.81
CA ALA A 40 -6.94 0.53 -9.94
C ALA A 40 -8.17 1.44 -10.06
N GLN A 41 -8.18 2.58 -9.38
CA GLN A 41 -9.26 3.57 -9.49
C GLN A 41 -9.14 4.44 -10.75
N ILE A 42 -7.91 4.78 -11.17
CA ILE A 42 -7.66 5.55 -12.40
C ILE A 42 -8.03 4.74 -13.65
N GLU A 43 -7.54 3.51 -13.75
CA GLU A 43 -7.68 2.65 -14.93
C GLU A 43 -8.97 1.81 -14.94
N VAL A 44 -9.83 1.98 -13.93
CA VAL A 44 -11.09 1.23 -13.78
C VAL A 44 -10.86 -0.29 -13.69
N ARG A 45 -9.99 -0.70 -12.76
CA ARG A 45 -9.53 -2.09 -12.56
C ARG A 45 -9.93 -2.64 -11.18
N PRO A 46 -11.21 -3.00 -10.99
CA PRO A 46 -11.71 -3.51 -9.71
C PRO A 46 -11.01 -4.79 -9.23
N GLU A 47 -10.54 -5.63 -10.15
CA GLU A 47 -9.77 -6.84 -9.85
C GLU A 47 -8.42 -6.52 -9.22
N LEU A 48 -7.74 -5.47 -9.70
CA LEU A 48 -6.48 -5.01 -9.13
C LEU A 48 -6.71 -4.44 -7.72
N MET A 49 -7.77 -3.64 -7.55
CA MET A 49 -8.17 -3.15 -6.23
C MET A 49 -8.41 -4.31 -5.26
N ALA A 50 -9.15 -5.35 -5.68
CA ALA A 50 -9.44 -6.52 -4.86
C ALA A 50 -8.19 -7.32 -4.48
N GLN A 51 -7.19 -7.38 -5.37
CA GLN A 51 -5.93 -8.09 -5.14
C GLN A 51 -5.07 -7.39 -4.07
N VAL A 52 -4.92 -6.06 -4.16
CA VAL A 52 -4.00 -5.30 -3.30
C VAL A 52 -4.61 -4.86 -1.96
N THR A 53 -5.89 -5.11 -1.76
CA THR A 53 -6.60 -4.83 -0.50
C THR A 53 -6.95 -6.11 0.25
N ASP A 54 -6.73 -6.10 1.56
CA ASP A 54 -7.12 -7.19 2.46
C ASP A 54 -8.64 -7.19 2.69
N ASP A 55 -9.23 -8.36 2.98
CA ASP A 55 -10.67 -8.45 3.27
C ASP A 55 -11.10 -7.65 4.50
N GLY A 56 -10.19 -7.46 5.47
CA GLY A 56 -10.39 -6.61 6.64
C GLY A 56 -10.15 -5.11 6.40
N LEU A 57 -9.88 -4.69 5.15
CA LEU A 57 -9.52 -3.32 4.87
C LEU A 57 -10.66 -2.32 5.13
N ILE A 58 -10.32 -1.22 5.80
CA ILE A 58 -11.19 -0.04 5.92
C ILE A 58 -10.41 1.25 5.59
N LYS A 59 -10.97 2.05 4.67
CA LYS A 59 -10.56 3.43 4.38
C LYS A 59 -11.41 4.41 5.21
N ARG A 60 -10.77 5.37 5.89
CA ARG A 60 -11.44 6.35 6.75
C ARG A 60 -10.99 7.78 6.50
N THR A 61 -11.87 8.73 6.77
CA THR A 61 -11.55 10.15 6.89
C THR A 61 -12.50 10.81 7.89
N TYR A 62 -12.12 11.98 8.39
CA TYR A 62 -13.06 12.87 9.06
C TYR A 62 -13.85 13.65 8.02
N TRP A 63 -15.08 14.02 8.35
CA TRP A 63 -15.95 14.79 7.47
C TRP A 63 -16.85 15.70 8.29
N GLN A 64 -17.18 16.88 7.75
CA GLN A 64 -18.11 17.82 8.36
C GLN A 64 -19.46 17.79 7.64
N ASP A 65 -20.55 17.66 8.40
CA ASP A 65 -21.90 17.81 7.84
C ASP A 65 -22.29 19.28 7.61
N LYS A 66 -23.48 19.51 7.04
CA LYS A 66 -23.98 20.88 6.76
C LYS A 66 -24.18 21.73 8.01
N ALA A 67 -24.31 21.10 9.18
CA ALA A 67 -24.47 21.77 10.47
C ALA A 67 -23.11 22.05 11.16
N GLY A 68 -21.99 21.67 10.53
CA GLY A 68 -20.66 21.86 11.07
C GLY A 68 -20.19 20.72 11.99
N LYS A 69 -20.98 19.66 12.17
CA LYS A 69 -20.62 18.54 13.04
C LYS A 69 -19.69 17.58 12.32
N GLU A 70 -18.60 17.20 12.99
CA GLU A 70 -17.65 16.22 12.48
C GLU A 70 -18.12 14.78 12.76
N PHE A 71 -17.84 13.90 11.80
CA PHE A 71 -18.03 12.46 11.91
C PHE A 71 -16.99 11.70 11.07
N ILE A 72 -16.88 10.39 11.29
CA ILE A 72 -15.96 9.54 10.53
C ILE A 72 -16.71 8.87 9.39
N MET A 73 -16.24 9.10 8.16
CA MET A 73 -16.65 8.33 6.99
C MET A 73 -15.76 7.10 6.85
N SER A 74 -16.35 5.97 6.44
CA SER A 74 -15.63 4.71 6.22
C SER A 74 -16.08 4.05 4.92
N ILE A 75 -15.13 3.41 4.22
CA ILE A 75 -15.37 2.57 3.04
C ILE A 75 -14.59 1.26 3.25
N ASP A 76 -15.28 0.12 3.15
CA ASP A 76 -14.64 -1.20 3.22
C ASP A 76 -14.08 -1.64 1.86
N LYS A 77 -13.44 -2.83 1.81
CA LYS A 77 -12.94 -3.41 0.56
C LYS A 77 -14.00 -3.47 -0.53
N SER A 78 -15.22 -3.93 -0.23
CA SER A 78 -16.29 -4.08 -1.22
C SER A 78 -16.66 -2.72 -1.83
N GLY A 79 -16.72 -1.68 -1.00
CA GLY A 79 -16.95 -0.30 -1.41
C GLY A 79 -15.83 0.24 -2.29
N LEU A 80 -14.56 -0.07 -1.99
CA LEU A 80 -13.43 0.36 -2.81
C LEU A 80 -13.35 -0.38 -4.15
N VAL A 81 -13.66 -1.67 -4.18
CA VAL A 81 -13.75 -2.44 -5.43
C VAL A 81 -14.85 -1.85 -6.32
N LYS A 82 -16.02 -1.54 -5.73
CA LYS A 82 -17.10 -0.85 -6.45
C LYS A 82 -16.67 0.54 -6.93
N LEU A 83 -15.96 1.31 -6.10
CA LEU A 83 -15.45 2.62 -6.47
C LEU A 83 -14.47 2.51 -7.64
N ALA A 84 -13.55 1.55 -7.61
CA ALA A 84 -12.62 1.29 -8.71
C ALA A 84 -13.35 0.93 -10.01
N ALA A 85 -14.45 0.18 -9.95
CA ALA A 85 -15.25 -0.16 -11.13
C ALA A 85 -16.05 1.02 -11.73
N GLN A 86 -16.29 2.09 -10.95
CA GLN A 86 -17.33 3.07 -11.32
C GLN A 86 -16.83 4.52 -11.37
N TYR A 87 -15.86 4.90 -10.53
CA TYR A 87 -15.50 6.29 -10.30
C TYR A 87 -15.09 6.99 -11.59
N ASN A 88 -14.18 6.38 -12.36
CA ASN A 88 -13.59 6.96 -13.56
C ASN A 88 -14.08 6.33 -14.88
N LEU A 89 -15.31 5.78 -14.92
CA LEU A 89 -15.86 5.17 -16.13
C LEU A 89 -15.88 6.10 -17.35
N SER A 90 -16.14 7.38 -17.12
CA SER A 90 -16.14 8.43 -18.16
C SER A 90 -14.73 8.95 -18.51
N GLY A 91 -13.70 8.56 -17.75
CA GLY A 91 -12.32 9.02 -17.96
C GLY A 91 -12.06 10.49 -17.58
N ASP A 92 -12.98 11.14 -16.87
CA ASP A 92 -12.98 12.58 -16.57
C ASP A 92 -12.69 12.90 -15.09
N ARG A 93 -12.43 11.89 -14.25
CA ARG A 93 -12.16 12.11 -12.81
C ARG A 93 -10.71 12.43 -12.49
N PHE A 94 -9.82 12.19 -13.43
CA PHE A 94 -8.39 12.44 -13.27
C PHE A 94 -7.85 13.28 -14.41
N VAL A 95 -6.82 14.07 -14.14
CA VAL A 95 -6.08 14.78 -15.19
C VAL A 95 -5.34 13.78 -16.09
N LYS A 96 -4.92 14.22 -17.28
CA LYS A 96 -4.25 13.34 -18.27
C LYS A 96 -3.00 12.63 -17.73
N GLN A 97 -2.29 13.24 -16.80
CA GLN A 97 -1.12 12.66 -16.12
C GLN A 97 -1.33 12.78 -14.60
N PRO A 98 -2.10 11.86 -14.00
CA PRO A 98 -2.40 11.92 -12.58
C PRO A 98 -1.13 11.78 -11.74
N LYS A 99 -1.04 12.54 -10.65
CA LYS A 99 0.04 12.36 -9.68
C LYS A 99 -0.16 11.04 -8.93
N VAL A 100 0.86 10.19 -8.94
CA VAL A 100 0.93 8.94 -8.16
C VAL A 100 2.30 8.84 -7.49
N GLU A 101 2.48 9.54 -6.37
CA GLU A 101 3.72 9.52 -5.61
C GLU A 101 3.55 8.63 -4.38
N VAL A 102 4.51 7.72 -4.16
CA VAL A 102 4.52 6.81 -3.01
C VAL A 102 5.79 7.03 -2.22
N LYS A 103 5.64 7.22 -0.91
CA LYS A 103 6.73 7.29 0.06
C LYS A 103 6.51 6.23 1.12
N ILE A 104 7.41 5.25 1.18
CA ILE A 104 7.47 4.32 2.31
C ILE A 104 8.03 5.10 3.50
N LEU A 105 7.26 5.14 4.59
CA LEU A 105 7.63 5.86 5.81
C LEU A 105 8.38 4.94 6.78
N ASP A 106 7.99 3.68 6.84
CA ASP A 106 8.61 2.68 7.69
C ASP A 106 8.32 1.25 7.20
N ILE A 107 9.24 0.32 7.49
CA ILE A 107 9.09 -1.12 7.27
C ILE A 107 9.64 -1.83 8.50
N GLU A 108 8.79 -2.62 9.17
CA GLU A 108 9.18 -3.42 10.33
C GLU A 108 8.73 -4.87 10.11
N GLY A 109 9.68 -5.76 9.80
CA GLY A 109 9.41 -7.16 9.51
C GLY A 109 8.39 -7.35 8.37
N ARG A 110 7.15 -7.69 8.72
CA ARG A 110 6.05 -7.98 7.78
C ARG A 110 4.99 -6.87 7.68
N ILE A 111 5.25 -5.70 8.24
CA ILE A 111 4.35 -4.54 8.17
C ILE A 111 5.07 -3.32 7.59
N ALA A 112 4.31 -2.42 6.97
CA ALA A 112 4.82 -1.19 6.41
C ALA A 112 3.81 -0.06 6.53
N THR A 113 4.33 1.16 6.70
CA THR A 113 3.54 2.40 6.66
C THR A 113 3.93 3.20 5.44
N VAL A 114 2.94 3.62 4.65
CA VAL A 114 3.15 4.29 3.37
C VAL A 114 2.33 5.57 3.32
N LYS A 115 2.91 6.64 2.76
CA LYS A 115 2.18 7.82 2.31
C LYS A 115 2.05 7.77 0.79
N LEU A 116 0.82 7.82 0.29
CA LEU A 116 0.52 8.02 -1.12
C LEU A 116 -0.01 9.44 -1.32
N VAL A 117 0.50 10.13 -2.34
CA VAL A 117 0.11 11.50 -2.69
C VAL A 117 -0.46 11.51 -4.09
N ALA A 118 -1.74 11.87 -4.18
CA ALA A 118 -2.46 12.14 -5.42
C ALA A 118 -2.52 13.65 -5.68
N ASP A 119 -3.13 14.06 -6.79
CA ASP A 119 -3.28 15.48 -7.14
C ASP A 119 -4.02 16.26 -6.05
N GLU A 120 -5.12 15.70 -5.54
CA GLU A 120 -6.04 16.43 -4.67
C GLU A 120 -6.07 15.94 -3.23
N TRP A 121 -5.47 14.79 -2.92
CA TRP A 121 -5.50 14.17 -1.59
C TRP A 121 -4.21 13.43 -1.25
N VAL A 122 -4.11 13.06 0.03
CA VAL A 122 -3.10 12.14 0.55
C VAL A 122 -3.78 10.95 1.22
N ASP A 123 -3.17 9.78 1.09
CA ASP A 123 -3.53 8.54 1.79
C ASP A 123 -2.34 8.12 2.67
N TYR A 124 -2.60 7.87 3.95
CA TYR A 124 -1.70 7.16 4.87
C TYR A 124 -2.17 5.73 5.00
N MET A 125 -1.32 4.78 4.62
CA MET A 125 -1.68 3.40 4.40
C MET A 125 -0.86 2.50 5.33
N HIS A 126 -1.52 1.53 5.95
CA HIS A 126 -0.85 0.44 6.66
C HIS A 126 -0.98 -0.84 5.84
N LEU A 127 0.15 -1.43 5.48
CA LEU A 127 0.24 -2.65 4.71
C LEU A 127 0.84 -3.77 5.56
N TYR A 128 0.54 -5.00 5.21
CA TYR A 128 1.21 -6.16 5.76
C TYR A 128 1.48 -7.20 4.67
N LYS A 129 2.54 -7.99 4.85
CA LYS A 129 2.85 -9.15 4.03
C LYS A 129 2.08 -10.35 4.55
N ASN A 130 1.18 -10.91 3.74
CA ASN A 130 0.37 -12.06 4.14
C ASN A 130 1.18 -13.37 4.11
N LYS A 131 0.56 -14.50 4.50
CA LYS A 131 1.24 -15.81 4.57
C LYS A 131 1.73 -16.32 3.21
N SER A 132 1.11 -15.87 2.12
CA SER A 132 1.49 -16.20 0.75
C SER A 132 2.58 -15.29 0.20
N GLY A 133 3.07 -14.33 0.99
CA GLY A 133 4.13 -13.40 0.60
C GLY A 133 3.64 -12.15 -0.13
N ASN A 134 2.34 -11.91 -0.25
CA ASN A 134 1.80 -10.74 -0.92
C ASN A 134 1.61 -9.59 0.06
N TRP A 135 2.02 -8.38 -0.33
CA TRP A 135 1.72 -7.16 0.40
C TRP A 135 0.29 -6.70 0.09
N GLN A 136 -0.50 -6.50 1.13
CA GLN A 136 -1.87 -6.03 1.03
C GLN A 136 -2.11 -4.87 2.00
N ILE A 137 -2.97 -3.96 1.59
CA ILE A 137 -3.36 -2.80 2.37
C ILE A 137 -4.45 -3.24 3.35
N LEU A 138 -4.32 -2.84 4.62
CA LEU A 138 -5.26 -3.14 5.69
C LEU A 138 -5.97 -1.88 6.23
N ASN A 139 -5.29 -0.73 6.25
CA ASN A 139 -5.89 0.53 6.69
C ASN A 139 -5.51 1.66 5.74
N VAL A 140 -6.46 2.57 5.49
CA VAL A 140 -6.20 3.83 4.79
C VAL A 140 -6.83 4.98 5.56
N LEU A 141 -6.04 5.95 5.99
CA LEU A 141 -6.52 7.24 6.50
C LEU A 141 -6.23 8.31 5.44
N TRP A 142 -7.23 9.09 5.06
CA TRP A 142 -7.04 10.02 3.94
C TRP A 142 -7.59 11.41 4.21
N GLN A 143 -7.08 12.40 3.47
CA GLN A 143 -7.62 13.76 3.46
C GLN A 143 -7.34 14.49 2.14
N PHE A 144 -8.21 15.41 1.75
CA PHE A 144 -7.91 16.38 0.69
C PHE A 144 -6.77 17.31 1.09
N ASN A 145 -6.01 17.78 0.09
CA ASN A 145 -4.99 18.81 0.24
C ASN A 145 -5.62 20.14 0.69
N GLN A 146 -6.82 20.46 0.18
CA GLN A 146 -7.60 21.60 0.63
C GLN A 146 -8.61 21.17 1.69
N LEU A 147 -8.29 21.42 2.98
CA LEU A 147 -9.09 20.93 4.12
C LEU A 147 -10.56 21.38 4.08
N ARG A 148 -10.85 22.55 3.49
CA ARG A 148 -12.22 23.06 3.31
C ARG A 148 -13.13 22.14 2.48
N ARG A 149 -12.56 21.19 1.75
CA ARG A 149 -13.31 20.19 0.96
C ARG A 149 -13.86 19.05 1.81
N HIS A 150 -13.49 18.96 3.08
CA HIS A 150 -14.03 17.98 4.04
C HIS A 150 -15.34 18.43 4.66
N ALA A 151 -16.23 19.01 3.85
CA ALA A 151 -17.52 19.49 4.30
C ALA A 151 -18.57 19.20 3.23
N SER A 152 -19.75 18.81 3.68
CA SER A 152 -20.94 18.79 2.85
C SER A 152 -21.40 20.24 2.61
N ASN A 153 -21.43 20.67 1.35
CA ASN A 153 -22.05 21.94 0.96
C ASN A 153 -23.57 21.93 1.20
#